data_AF-A0A2W4NTJ2-F1
#
_entry.id   AF-A0A2W4NTJ2-F1
#
_cell.length_a   1.000
_cell.length_b   1.000
_cell.length_c   1.000
_cell.angle_alpha   90.00
_cell.angle_beta   90.00
_cell.angle_gamma   90.00
#
_symmetry.space_group_name_H-M   'P 1'
#
loop_
_entity.id
_entity.type
_entity.pdbx_description
1 polymer ?
#
loop_
_entity_poly.entity_id
_entity_poly.type
_entity_poly.pdbx_seq_one_letter_code
_entity_poly.pdbx_strand_id
1 'polypeptide(L)'
;MTPPPAVTTSSAPASVQPVAESETLIASAFSAARARDFTAAVALVRRALELDAAAKDDLRIAHVLFDAAQAANATNAAFELLDGPMGARGAEVIWDLAAESMVPEPVRFRAGRWLRTKKFRERASPALKLAADLRTAKTCEAARGLIAQAKDGGDERSLAQLEAWQVRTGCGPKKQDDCMPCLRTDQLLDEAIAAIRARGVAPWKQK
;
A
#
# COMPACT_ATOMS: atom_id res chain seq x y z
N MET A 1 -62.10 -33.13 16.57
CA MET A 1 -61.07 -32.85 15.56
C MET A 1 -60.69 -31.39 15.71
N THR A 2 -59.59 -31.13 16.39
CA THR A 2 -59.05 -29.79 16.64
C THR A 2 -57.67 -29.76 15.98
N PRO A 3 -57.37 -28.82 15.06
CA PRO A 3 -56.04 -28.71 14.51
C PRO A 3 -55.08 -28.10 15.55
N PRO A 4 -53.81 -28.51 15.60
CA PRO A 4 -52.81 -27.85 16.43
C PRO A 4 -52.44 -26.46 15.84
N PRO A 5 -52.04 -25.48 16.67
CA PRO A 5 -51.60 -24.19 16.18
C PRO A 5 -50.23 -24.33 15.47
N ALA A 6 -50.13 -23.72 14.30
CA ALA A 6 -48.89 -23.58 13.56
C ALA A 6 -47.91 -22.71 14.33
N VAL A 7 -46.76 -23.28 14.68
CA VAL A 7 -45.63 -22.53 15.21
C VAL A 7 -44.97 -21.80 14.03
N THR A 8 -45.18 -20.49 13.93
CA THR A 8 -44.39 -19.61 13.08
C THR A 8 -43.02 -19.41 13.73
N THR A 9 -42.03 -20.14 13.25
CA THR A 9 -40.62 -19.86 13.55
C THR A 9 -40.23 -18.58 12.82
N SER A 10 -40.11 -17.48 13.56
CA SER A 10 -39.59 -16.19 13.10
C SER A 10 -38.08 -16.32 12.86
N SER A 11 -37.67 -16.45 11.59
CA SER A 11 -36.27 -16.33 11.19
C SER A 11 -35.82 -14.86 11.26
N ALA A 12 -35.12 -14.50 12.34
CA ALA A 12 -34.32 -13.28 12.40
C ALA A 12 -33.02 -13.46 11.58
N PRO A 13 -32.48 -12.41 10.91
CA PRO A 13 -31.36 -12.55 9.99
C PRO A 13 -30.03 -12.62 10.75
N ALA A 14 -29.41 -13.80 10.77
CA ALA A 14 -28.11 -14.04 11.40
C ALA A 14 -26.90 -13.37 10.69
N SER A 15 -27.12 -12.64 9.60
CA SER A 15 -26.05 -12.08 8.76
C SER A 15 -25.63 -10.63 9.08
N VAL A 16 -26.37 -9.91 9.94
CA VAL A 16 -26.11 -8.47 10.22
C VAL A 16 -25.14 -8.25 11.39
N GLN A 17 -25.05 -9.20 12.32
CA GLN A 17 -24.26 -9.08 13.54
C GLN A 17 -22.72 -9.04 13.32
N PRO A 18 -22.11 -9.91 12.48
CA PRO A 18 -20.64 -9.94 12.36
C PRO A 18 -20.05 -8.68 11.71
N VAL A 19 -20.78 -8.05 10.78
CA VAL A 19 -20.34 -6.80 10.12
C VAL A 19 -20.48 -5.59 11.05
N ALA A 20 -21.51 -5.55 11.91
CA ALA A 20 -21.63 -4.49 12.91
C ALA A 20 -20.57 -4.61 14.01
N GLU A 21 -20.21 -5.83 14.39
CA GLU A 21 -19.11 -6.09 15.32
C GLU A 21 -17.75 -5.71 14.71
N SER A 22 -17.49 -6.08 13.44
CA SER A 22 -16.24 -5.70 12.76
C SER A 22 -16.06 -4.18 12.71
N GLU A 23 -17.11 -3.42 12.40
CA GLU A 23 -17.08 -1.96 12.40
C GLU A 23 -16.74 -1.37 13.78
N THR A 24 -17.31 -1.95 14.84
CA THR A 24 -17.03 -1.53 16.22
C THR A 24 -15.57 -1.79 16.61
N LEU A 25 -15.01 -2.92 16.16
CA LEU A 25 -13.60 -3.26 16.35
C LEU A 25 -12.68 -2.30 15.58
N ILE A 26 -13.04 -1.91 14.35
CA ILE A 26 -12.27 -0.93 13.57
C ILE A 26 -12.26 0.42 14.27
N ALA A 27 -13.41 0.90 14.73
CA ALA A 27 -13.50 2.15 15.50
C ALA A 27 -12.64 2.11 16.78
N SER A 28 -12.67 0.98 17.49
CA SER A 28 -11.87 0.75 18.70
C SER A 28 -10.37 0.69 18.40
N ALA A 29 -9.98 0.03 17.31
CA ALA A 29 -8.59 -0.04 16.86
C ALA A 29 -8.04 1.35 16.54
N PHE A 30 -8.83 2.18 15.87
CA PHE A 30 -8.47 3.56 15.56
C PHE A 30 -8.33 4.42 16.82
N SER A 31 -9.22 4.26 17.80
CA SER A 31 -9.09 4.92 19.10
C SER A 31 -7.83 4.48 19.85
N ALA A 32 -7.52 3.19 19.87
CA ALA A 32 -6.32 2.66 20.50
C ALA A 32 -5.04 3.19 19.83
N ALA A 33 -5.01 3.25 18.49
CA ALA A 33 -3.88 3.81 17.74
C ALA A 33 -3.66 5.30 18.05
N ARG A 34 -4.74 6.10 18.17
CA ARG A 34 -4.66 7.51 18.61
C ARG A 34 -4.10 7.65 20.03
N ALA A 35 -4.42 6.69 20.91
CA ALA A 35 -3.85 6.61 22.25
C ALA A 35 -2.42 6.02 22.29
N ARG A 36 -1.81 5.74 21.12
CA ARG A 36 -0.48 5.12 20.95
C ARG A 36 -0.38 3.68 21.48
N ASP A 37 -1.51 3.04 21.76
CA ASP A 37 -1.58 1.62 22.08
C ASP A 37 -1.67 0.77 20.81
N PHE A 38 -0.54 0.67 20.10
CA PHE A 38 -0.46 -0.07 18.84
C PHE A 38 -0.59 -1.59 19.02
N THR A 39 -0.27 -2.13 20.20
CA THR A 39 -0.45 -3.55 20.48
C THR A 39 -1.95 -3.88 20.50
N ALA A 40 -2.75 -3.10 21.24
CA ALA A 40 -4.20 -3.28 21.25
C ALA A 40 -4.81 -2.98 19.86
N ALA A 41 -4.37 -1.92 19.19
CA ALA A 41 -4.88 -1.56 17.88
C ALA A 41 -4.71 -2.68 16.85
N VAL A 42 -3.52 -3.29 16.76
CA VAL A 42 -3.24 -4.40 15.84
C VAL A 42 -4.06 -5.65 16.19
N ALA A 43 -4.24 -5.95 17.48
CA ALA A 43 -5.08 -7.08 17.91
C ALA A 43 -6.55 -6.90 17.51
N LEU A 44 -7.09 -5.69 17.65
CA LEU A 44 -8.45 -5.34 17.25
C LEU A 44 -8.63 -5.41 15.73
N VAL A 45 -7.65 -4.91 14.95
CA VAL A 45 -7.66 -5.05 13.48
C VAL A 45 -7.67 -6.52 13.07
N ARG A 46 -6.83 -7.36 13.69
CA ARG A 46 -6.80 -8.80 13.39
C ARG A 46 -8.17 -9.43 13.56
N ARG A 47 -8.82 -9.17 14.71
CA ARG A 47 -10.15 -9.71 14.99
C ARG A 47 -11.20 -9.17 14.01
N ALA A 48 -11.12 -7.89 13.62
CA ALA A 48 -12.01 -7.33 12.62
C ALA A 48 -11.88 -8.06 11.26
N LEU A 49 -10.65 -8.35 10.82
CA LEU A 49 -10.37 -9.07 9.58
C LEU A 49 -10.81 -10.55 9.62
N GLU A 50 -10.78 -11.16 10.80
CA GLU A 50 -11.27 -12.53 11.02
C GLU A 50 -12.80 -12.62 10.96
N LEU A 51 -13.51 -11.58 11.43
CA LEU A 51 -14.97 -11.49 11.37
C LEU A 51 -15.49 -11.08 9.99
N ASP A 52 -14.78 -10.16 9.34
CA ASP A 52 -15.16 -9.61 8.04
C ASP A 52 -13.93 -9.44 7.14
N ALA A 53 -13.81 -10.33 6.15
CA ALA A 53 -12.72 -10.26 5.18
C ALA A 53 -12.78 -9.01 4.28
N ALA A 54 -13.93 -8.34 4.16
CA ALA A 54 -14.06 -7.08 3.42
C ALA A 54 -13.44 -5.89 4.19
N ALA A 55 -13.27 -6.01 5.51
CA ALA A 55 -12.64 -4.98 6.33
C ALA A 55 -11.21 -4.63 5.88
N LYS A 56 -10.52 -5.53 5.16
CA LYS A 56 -9.19 -5.27 4.57
C LYS A 56 -9.15 -4.04 3.64
N ASP A 57 -10.30 -3.65 3.09
CA ASP A 57 -10.43 -2.51 2.19
C ASP A 57 -10.75 -1.20 2.93
N ASP A 58 -10.96 -1.24 4.25
CA ASP A 58 -11.19 -0.06 5.09
C ASP A 58 -9.89 0.76 5.27
N LEU A 59 -9.97 2.04 4.93
CA LEU A 59 -8.81 2.94 4.99
C LEU A 59 -8.34 3.24 6.42
N ARG A 60 -9.21 3.13 7.43
CA ARG A 60 -8.82 3.28 8.84
C ARG A 60 -7.90 2.15 9.26
N ILE A 61 -8.16 0.91 8.80
CA ILE A 61 -7.26 -0.22 9.04
C ILE A 61 -5.91 0.03 8.39
N ALA A 62 -5.88 0.50 7.14
CA ALA A 62 -4.64 0.84 6.45
C ALA A 62 -3.82 1.89 7.23
N HIS A 63 -4.47 2.95 7.74
CA HIS A 63 -3.82 3.96 8.59
C HIS A 63 -3.29 3.38 9.90
N VAL A 64 -4.11 2.61 10.63
CA VAL A 64 -3.68 1.97 11.90
C VAL A 64 -2.45 1.09 11.68
N LEU A 65 -2.44 0.28 10.62
CA LEU A 65 -1.33 -0.61 10.32
C LEU A 65 -0.09 0.13 9.82
N PHE A 66 -0.25 1.23 9.08
CA PHE A 66 0.87 2.11 8.70
C PHE A 66 1.57 2.70 9.93
N ASP A 67 0.81 3.18 10.90
CA ASP A 67 1.37 3.73 12.14
C ASP A 67 1.97 2.63 13.04
N ALA A 68 1.25 1.52 13.21
CA ALA A 68 1.70 0.40 14.03
C ALA A 68 2.96 -0.28 13.47
N ALA A 69 3.13 -0.32 12.13
CA ALA A 69 4.34 -0.85 11.51
C ALA A 69 5.59 -0.04 11.89
N GLN A 70 5.44 1.23 12.26
CA GLN A 70 6.52 2.11 12.68
C GLN A 70 6.79 2.07 14.19
N ALA A 71 5.91 1.45 14.98
CA ALA A 71 6.03 1.36 16.43
C ALA A 71 6.75 0.07 16.87
N ALA A 72 7.83 0.20 17.64
CA ALA A 72 8.70 -0.92 18.00
C ALA A 72 7.96 -2.10 18.67
N ASN A 73 6.91 -1.84 19.45
CA ASN A 73 6.10 -2.85 20.13
C ASN A 73 5.08 -3.56 19.21
N ALA A 74 4.82 -3.05 18.01
CA ALA A 74 3.77 -3.57 17.12
C ALA A 74 4.24 -3.85 15.69
N THR A 75 5.47 -3.46 15.32
CA THR A 75 6.02 -3.59 13.96
C THR A 75 5.82 -4.98 13.37
N ASN A 76 6.21 -6.05 14.09
CA ASN A 76 6.13 -7.41 13.55
C ASN A 76 4.68 -7.82 13.26
N ALA A 77 3.79 -7.62 14.23
CA ALA A 77 2.38 -7.98 14.10
C ALA A 77 1.67 -7.15 13.01
N ALA A 78 2.03 -5.87 12.85
CA ALA A 78 1.52 -5.05 11.76
C ALA A 78 1.98 -5.57 10.38
N PHE A 79 3.26 -5.92 10.23
CA PHE A 79 3.77 -6.49 8.98
C PHE A 79 3.14 -7.84 8.63
N GLU A 80 2.79 -8.68 9.61
CA GLU A 80 2.05 -9.94 9.37
C GLU A 80 0.64 -9.69 8.81
N LEU A 81 -0.04 -8.64 9.27
CA LEU A 81 -1.37 -8.30 8.76
C LEU A 81 -1.27 -7.71 7.35
N LEU A 82 -0.34 -6.78 7.15
CA LEU A 82 -0.06 -6.13 5.86
C LEU A 82 0.38 -7.15 4.80
N ASP A 83 1.26 -8.06 5.18
CA ASP A 83 1.75 -9.08 4.27
C ASP A 83 0.84 -10.31 4.21
N GLY A 84 -0.23 -10.40 5.00
CA GLY A 84 -1.11 -11.56 5.12
C GLY A 84 -2.54 -11.25 4.66
N PRO A 85 -3.49 -11.07 5.58
CA PRO A 85 -4.91 -10.87 5.26
C PRO A 85 -5.22 -9.58 4.48
N MET A 86 -4.38 -8.55 4.56
CA MET A 86 -4.62 -7.27 3.87
C MET A 86 -4.47 -7.34 2.33
N GLY A 87 -3.93 -8.43 1.79
CA GLY A 87 -3.85 -8.65 0.34
C GLY A 87 -3.19 -7.50 -0.45
N ALA A 88 -3.87 -7.00 -1.48
CA ALA A 88 -3.39 -5.90 -2.32
C ALA A 88 -3.26 -4.59 -1.54
N ARG A 89 -4.23 -4.25 -0.67
CA ARG A 89 -4.16 -3.06 0.19
C ARG A 89 -2.93 -3.07 1.08
N GLY A 90 -2.58 -4.23 1.62
CA GLY A 90 -1.37 -4.39 2.42
C GLY A 90 -0.08 -4.12 1.64
N ALA A 91 -0.03 -4.52 0.36
CA ALA A 91 1.10 -4.22 -0.52
C ALA A 91 1.26 -2.71 -0.77
N GLU A 92 0.15 -1.99 -0.90
CA GLU A 92 0.10 -0.53 -1.06
C GLU A 92 0.66 0.17 0.21
N VAL A 93 0.26 -0.27 1.40
CA VAL A 93 0.80 0.29 2.65
C VAL A 93 2.29 0.00 2.80
N ILE A 94 2.75 -1.22 2.46
CA ILE A 94 4.18 -1.56 2.52
C ILE A 94 4.99 -0.74 1.52
N TRP A 95 4.43 -0.42 0.36
CA TRP A 95 5.06 0.52 -0.58
C TRP A 95 5.32 1.88 0.06
N ASP A 96 4.32 2.47 0.71
CA ASP A 96 4.47 3.77 1.36
C ASP A 96 5.47 3.73 2.51
N LEU A 97 5.46 2.64 3.30
CA LEU A 97 6.48 2.41 4.32
C LEU A 97 7.90 2.37 3.74
N ALA A 98 8.08 1.95 2.49
CA ALA A 98 9.38 1.94 1.81
C ALA A 98 9.73 3.27 1.12
N ALA A 99 8.73 4.05 0.71
CA ALA A 99 8.89 5.24 -0.12
C ALA A 99 9.02 6.53 0.71
N GLU A 100 8.36 6.62 1.87
CA GLU A 100 8.31 7.85 2.65
C GLU A 100 9.58 8.14 3.44
N SER A 101 10.08 9.37 3.31
CA SER A 101 11.31 9.81 3.99
C SER A 101 11.16 9.90 5.51
N MET A 102 9.95 10.18 6.00
CA MET A 102 9.62 10.32 7.44
C MET A 102 9.53 8.98 8.17
N VAL A 103 9.36 7.87 7.44
CA VAL A 103 9.31 6.53 8.05
C VAL A 103 10.71 6.15 8.57
N PRO A 104 10.85 5.59 9.79
CA PRO A 104 12.13 5.20 10.34
C PRO A 104 12.93 4.26 9.43
N GLU A 105 14.24 4.50 9.30
CA GLU A 105 15.10 3.76 8.35
C GLU A 105 15.00 2.22 8.47
N PRO A 106 14.99 1.61 9.68
CA PRO A 106 14.85 0.15 9.80
C PRO A 106 13.54 -0.37 9.19
N VAL A 107 12.47 0.41 9.31
CA VAL A 107 11.15 0.07 8.76
C VAL A 107 11.17 0.22 7.24
N ARG A 108 11.73 1.30 6.70
CA ARG A 108 11.89 1.50 5.25
C ARG A 108 12.74 0.39 4.63
N PHE A 109 13.83 0.01 5.28
CA PHE A 109 14.71 -1.05 4.80
C PHE A 109 13.99 -2.39 4.76
N ARG A 110 13.24 -2.72 5.82
CA ARG A 110 12.40 -3.93 5.86
C ARG A 110 11.36 -3.93 4.75
N ALA A 111 10.60 -2.85 4.61
CA ALA A 111 9.58 -2.69 3.58
C ALA A 111 10.19 -2.80 2.17
N GLY A 112 11.30 -2.12 1.92
CA GLY A 112 12.04 -2.19 0.66
C GLY A 112 12.56 -3.58 0.34
N ARG A 113 13.00 -4.37 1.32
CA ARG A 113 13.33 -5.80 1.11
C ARG A 113 12.10 -6.60 0.69
N TRP A 114 10.96 -6.36 1.32
CA TRP A 114 9.72 -7.07 1.00
C TRP A 114 9.22 -6.81 -0.42
N LEU A 115 9.39 -5.58 -0.95
CA LEU A 115 9.05 -5.24 -2.34
C LEU A 115 9.81 -6.06 -3.39
N ARG A 116 10.88 -6.77 -3.02
CA ARG A 116 11.64 -7.66 -3.92
C ARG A 116 11.21 -9.11 -3.85
N THR A 117 10.22 -9.45 -3.03
CA THR A 117 9.77 -10.82 -2.83
C THR A 117 8.74 -11.25 -3.88
N LYS A 118 8.62 -12.56 -4.11
CA LYS A 118 7.55 -13.13 -4.95
C LYS A 118 6.15 -12.76 -4.41
N LYS A 119 5.99 -12.76 -3.08
CA LYS A 119 4.75 -12.42 -2.39
C LYS A 119 4.24 -11.02 -2.73
N PHE A 120 5.14 -10.04 -2.83
CA PHE A 120 4.80 -8.71 -3.35
C PHE A 120 4.30 -8.79 -4.80
N ARG A 121 5.04 -9.49 -5.67
CA ARG A 121 4.67 -9.63 -7.10
C ARG A 121 3.33 -10.33 -7.29
N GLU A 122 2.91 -11.20 -6.39
CA GLU A 122 1.60 -11.87 -6.44
C GLU A 122 0.44 -10.96 -6.00
N ARG A 123 0.70 -9.99 -5.10
CA ARG A 123 -0.34 -9.19 -4.44
C ARG A 123 -0.49 -7.77 -4.95
N ALA A 124 0.61 -7.20 -5.42
CA ALA A 124 0.63 -5.82 -5.89
C ALA A 124 -0.25 -5.65 -7.13
N SER A 125 -0.84 -4.47 -7.27
CA SER A 125 -1.47 -4.05 -8.52
C SER A 125 -0.42 -3.95 -9.65
N PRO A 126 -0.80 -4.04 -10.93
CA PRO A 126 0.14 -3.86 -12.05
C PRO A 126 0.91 -2.54 -11.97
N ALA A 127 0.23 -1.43 -11.65
CA ALA A 127 0.86 -0.11 -11.50
C ALA A 127 1.86 -0.08 -10.33
N LEU A 128 1.54 -0.73 -9.20
CA LEU A 128 2.46 -0.82 -8.06
C LEU A 128 3.72 -1.64 -8.38
N LYS A 129 3.59 -2.74 -9.13
CA LYS A 129 4.74 -3.53 -9.58
C LYS A 129 5.67 -2.67 -10.44
N LEU A 130 5.09 -1.90 -11.35
CA LEU A 130 5.82 -1.01 -12.23
C LEU A 130 6.54 0.11 -11.46
N ALA A 131 5.87 0.73 -10.48
CA ALA A 131 6.50 1.71 -9.60
C ALA A 131 7.70 1.11 -8.82
N ALA A 132 7.58 -0.14 -8.36
CA ALA A 132 8.68 -0.84 -7.69
C ALA A 132 9.84 -1.19 -8.64
N ASP A 133 9.53 -1.60 -9.87
CA ASP A 133 10.54 -1.87 -10.88
C ASP A 133 11.29 -0.58 -11.24
N LEU A 134 10.58 0.54 -11.44
CA LEU A 134 11.17 1.86 -11.66
C LEU A 134 12.13 2.27 -10.53
N ARG A 135 11.70 2.14 -9.27
CA ARG A 135 12.50 2.49 -8.08
C ARG A 135 13.80 1.69 -7.97
N THR A 136 13.83 0.48 -8.53
CA THR A 136 15.00 -0.40 -8.45
C THR A 136 15.87 -0.40 -9.71
N ALA A 137 15.41 0.24 -10.79
CA ALA A 137 16.17 0.39 -12.02
C ALA A 137 17.38 1.31 -11.81
N LYS A 138 18.58 0.77 -12.03
CA LYS A 138 19.86 1.47 -11.87
C LYS A 138 20.58 1.73 -13.18
N THR A 139 20.14 1.12 -14.26
CA THR A 139 20.75 1.28 -15.58
C THR A 139 19.81 1.99 -16.52
N CYS A 140 20.43 2.65 -17.47
CA CYS A 140 19.79 3.37 -18.55
C CYS A 140 18.81 2.51 -19.34
N GLU A 141 19.23 1.31 -19.71
CA GLU A 141 18.47 0.36 -20.53
C GLU A 141 17.24 -0.15 -19.76
N ALA A 142 17.42 -0.49 -18.49
CA ALA A 142 16.33 -0.94 -17.62
C ALA A 142 15.30 0.18 -17.39
N ALA A 143 15.77 1.40 -17.11
CA ALA A 143 14.91 2.56 -16.94
C ALA A 143 14.08 2.83 -18.20
N ARG A 144 14.71 2.86 -19.38
CA ARG A 144 14.04 3.15 -20.65
C ARG A 144 12.90 2.18 -20.97
N GLY A 145 13.13 0.87 -20.78
CA GLY A 145 12.09 -0.14 -20.99
C GLY A 145 10.90 0.00 -20.03
N LEU A 146 11.14 0.49 -18.80
CA LEU A 146 10.10 0.72 -17.80
C LEU A 146 9.36 2.04 -18.02
N ILE A 147 10.02 3.10 -18.50
CA ILE A 147 9.37 4.38 -18.81
C ILE A 147 8.30 4.20 -19.88
N ALA A 148 8.58 3.41 -20.92
CA ALA A 148 7.59 3.08 -21.95
C ALA A 148 6.34 2.42 -21.34
N GLN A 149 6.52 1.46 -20.44
CA GLN A 149 5.41 0.83 -19.72
C GLN A 149 4.69 1.81 -18.79
N ALA A 150 5.42 2.74 -18.15
CA ALA A 150 4.87 3.70 -17.21
C ALA A 150 4.01 4.76 -17.88
N LYS A 151 4.35 5.12 -19.13
CA LYS A 151 3.50 5.96 -19.97
C LYS A 151 2.08 5.40 -20.07
N ASP A 152 1.93 4.09 -20.26
CA ASP A 152 0.63 3.46 -20.47
C ASP A 152 -0.05 3.00 -19.17
N GLY A 153 0.71 2.45 -18.22
CA GLY A 153 0.18 1.77 -17.03
C GLY A 153 0.69 2.29 -15.69
N GLY A 154 1.51 3.34 -15.67
CA GLY A 154 2.01 3.95 -14.44
C GLY A 154 0.97 4.82 -13.74
N ASP A 155 1.15 5.03 -12.45
CA ASP A 155 0.37 5.96 -11.63
C ASP A 155 1.29 6.92 -10.84
N GLU A 156 0.70 7.72 -9.95
CA GLU A 156 1.39 8.76 -9.16
C GLU A 156 2.67 8.28 -8.47
N ARG A 157 2.71 7.01 -8.04
CA ARG A 157 3.88 6.43 -7.35
C ARG A 157 5.10 6.31 -8.25
N SER A 158 4.88 6.25 -9.57
CA SER A 158 5.94 6.24 -10.57
C SER A 158 6.55 7.64 -10.77
N LEU A 159 5.78 8.70 -10.51
CA LEU A 159 6.22 10.08 -10.78
C LEU A 159 7.48 10.45 -10.03
N ALA A 160 7.57 10.13 -8.73
CA ALA A 160 8.73 10.49 -7.92
C ALA A 160 10.04 9.98 -8.52
N GLN A 161 10.05 8.77 -9.09
CA GLN A 161 11.24 8.21 -9.72
C GLN A 161 11.50 8.81 -11.12
N LEU A 162 10.45 9.02 -11.91
CA LEU A 162 10.56 9.61 -13.25
C LEU A 162 11.06 11.07 -13.16
N GLU A 163 10.53 11.86 -12.24
CA GLU A 163 10.95 13.23 -11.96
C GLU A 163 12.38 13.27 -11.42
N ALA A 164 12.78 12.33 -10.55
CA ALA A 164 14.17 12.20 -10.12
C ALA A 164 15.11 11.95 -11.31
N TRP A 165 14.68 11.21 -12.32
CA TRP A 165 15.43 11.03 -13.56
C TRP A 165 15.38 12.22 -14.51
N GLN A 166 14.56 13.26 -14.28
CA GLN A 166 14.69 14.54 -15.01
C GLN A 166 15.89 15.35 -14.52
N VAL A 167 16.35 15.11 -13.29
CA VAL A 167 17.55 15.76 -12.74
C VAL A 167 18.78 15.30 -13.51
N ARG A 168 19.54 16.27 -14.03
CA ARG A 168 20.71 16.05 -14.90
C ARG A 168 22.05 16.07 -14.16
N THR A 169 22.00 16.04 -12.84
CA THR A 169 23.16 16.12 -11.95
C THR A 169 22.95 15.15 -10.78
N GLY A 170 24.00 14.86 -10.02
CA GLY A 170 23.95 13.96 -8.86
C GLY A 170 24.91 12.78 -8.96
N CYS A 171 25.47 12.51 -10.15
CA CYS A 171 26.41 11.43 -10.38
C CYS A 171 27.86 11.92 -10.57
N GLY A 172 28.80 10.98 -10.48
CA GLY A 172 30.23 11.22 -10.57
C GLY A 172 30.87 11.79 -9.30
N PRO A 173 32.20 11.95 -9.26
CA PRO A 173 32.94 12.35 -8.06
C PRO A 173 32.51 13.71 -7.49
N LYS A 174 32.05 14.62 -8.35
CA LYS A 174 31.61 15.98 -7.97
C LYS A 174 30.08 16.12 -7.91
N LYS A 175 29.31 15.06 -8.17
CA LYS A 175 27.83 15.09 -8.27
C LYS A 175 27.30 16.05 -9.34
N GLN A 176 28.08 16.29 -10.40
CA GLN A 176 27.72 17.21 -11.49
C GLN A 176 27.27 16.49 -12.76
N ASP A 177 27.48 15.17 -12.83
CA ASP A 177 27.18 14.40 -14.03
C ASP A 177 25.73 13.92 -14.01
N ASP A 178 25.14 13.78 -15.21
CA ASP A 178 23.82 13.18 -15.39
C ASP A 178 23.92 11.68 -15.07
N CYS A 179 23.05 11.23 -14.15
CA CYS A 179 22.98 9.82 -13.79
C CYS A 179 22.38 8.95 -14.89
N MET A 180 21.56 9.53 -15.78
CA MET A 180 20.79 8.82 -16.80
C MET A 180 20.78 9.56 -18.14
N PRO A 181 21.95 9.87 -18.75
CA PRO A 181 22.03 10.68 -19.97
C PRO A 181 21.31 10.03 -21.18
N CYS A 182 21.19 8.70 -21.20
CA CYS A 182 20.45 7.97 -22.23
C CYS A 182 18.96 8.30 -22.28
N LEU A 183 18.38 8.83 -21.19
CA LEU A 183 16.96 9.16 -21.12
C LEU A 183 16.65 10.52 -21.76
N ARG A 184 17.67 11.18 -22.33
CA ARG A 184 17.57 12.48 -23.01
C ARG A 184 17.48 12.36 -24.53
N THR A 185 17.52 11.14 -25.05
CA THR A 185 17.57 10.89 -26.51
C THR A 185 16.24 11.18 -27.20
N ASP A 186 15.13 11.17 -26.45
CA ASP A 186 13.79 11.48 -26.91
C ASP A 186 12.91 12.07 -25.79
N GLN A 187 11.65 12.33 -26.11
CA GLN A 187 10.66 12.90 -25.18
C GLN A 187 9.97 11.83 -24.32
N LEU A 188 10.41 10.56 -24.35
CA LEU A 188 9.70 9.45 -23.71
C LEU A 188 9.50 9.65 -22.20
N LEU A 189 10.52 10.19 -21.52
CA LEU A 189 10.45 10.48 -20.09
C LEU A 189 9.38 11.56 -19.78
N ASP A 190 9.40 12.65 -20.54
CA ASP A 190 8.47 13.77 -20.34
C ASP A 190 7.04 13.38 -20.72
N GLU A 191 6.87 12.61 -21.80
CA GLU A 191 5.59 12.04 -22.23
C GLU A 191 5.01 11.09 -21.18
N ALA A 192 5.84 10.24 -20.55
CA ALA A 192 5.39 9.34 -19.50
C ALA A 192 4.91 10.10 -18.26
N ILE A 193 5.67 11.12 -17.83
CA ILE A 193 5.29 12.00 -16.71
C ILE A 193 3.97 12.72 -17.02
N ALA A 194 3.85 13.31 -18.22
CA ALA A 194 2.64 13.99 -18.66
C ALA A 194 1.43 13.05 -18.70
N ALA A 195 1.60 11.84 -19.25
CA ALA A 195 0.53 10.84 -19.34
C ALA A 195 0.04 10.39 -17.95
N ILE A 196 0.95 10.18 -16.99
CA ILE A 196 0.60 9.81 -15.62
C ILE A 196 -0.16 10.95 -14.93
N ARG A 197 0.35 12.19 -15.03
CA ARG A 197 -0.31 13.37 -14.44
C ARG A 197 -1.71 13.60 -15.02
N ALA A 198 -1.88 13.40 -16.33
CA ALA A 198 -3.17 13.54 -16.99
C ALA A 198 -4.19 12.48 -16.56
N ARG A 199 -3.75 11.26 -16.20
CA ARG A 199 -4.65 10.21 -15.72
C ARG A 199 -5.27 10.51 -14.37
N GLY A 200 -4.52 11.12 -13.45
CA GLY A 200 -4.98 11.44 -12.10
C GLY A 200 -5.50 10.21 -11.33
N VAL A 201 -4.66 9.59 -10.50
CA VAL A 201 -5.11 8.50 -9.62
C VAL A 201 -5.01 8.98 -8.18
N ALA A 202 -6.11 8.83 -7.43
CA ALA A 202 -6.14 9.21 -6.03
C ALA A 202 -5.31 8.22 -5.19
N PRO A 203 -4.31 8.68 -4.40
CA PRO A 203 -3.66 7.84 -3.42
C PRO A 203 -4.69 7.45 -2.35
N TRP A 204 -4.51 6.28 -1.73
CA TRP A 204 -5.39 5.86 -0.63
C TRP A 204 -5.26 6.77 0.60
N LYS A 205 -4.12 7.46 0.73
CA LYS A 205 -3.90 8.57 1.65
C LYS A 205 -4.55 9.84 1.10
N GLN A 206 -5.88 9.93 1.17
CA GLN A 206 -6.53 11.24 1.05
C GLN A 206 -6.27 11.98 2.37
N LYS A 207 -5.63 13.15 2.27
CA LYS A 207 -5.34 14.03 3.41
C LYS A 207 -6.60 14.55 4.07
#